data_AF-R5BDG1-F1
#
_entry.id   AF-R5BDG1-F1
#
_cell.length_a   1.000
_cell.length_b   1.000
_cell.length_c   1.000
_cell.angle_alpha   90.00
_cell.angle_beta   90.00
_cell.angle_gamma   90.00
#
_symmetry.space_group_name_H-M   'P 1'
#
loop_
_entity.id
_entity.type
_entity.pdbx_description
1 polymer ?
#
loop_
_entity_poly.entity_id
_entity_poly.type
_entity_poly.pdbx_seq_one_letter_code
_entity_poly.pdbx_strand_id
1 'polypeptide(L)' 'MTWTLEEAREHLAMWLRADLKLATGEEYWVGNRKLVRADADSVKERIAFWRGEVAKLEALEQGKRGLRRSWRVVPRDI' A
#
# COMPACT_ATOMS: atom_id res chain seq x y z
N MET A 1 1.46 -10.70 -9.77
CA MET A 1 1.65 -9.41 -9.05
C MET A 1 0.55 -8.52 -9.59
N THR A 2 -0.48 -8.22 -8.78
CA THR A 2 -1.78 -7.77 -9.29
C THR A 2 -1.86 -6.26 -9.51
N TRP A 3 -0.96 -5.47 -8.89
CA TRP A 3 -0.89 -4.01 -8.98
C TRP A 3 0.56 -3.52 -9.05
N THR A 4 0.79 -2.36 -9.68
CA THR A 4 2.09 -1.66 -9.66
C THR A 4 2.25 -0.78 -8.41
N LEU A 5 3.49 -0.37 -8.08
CA LEU A 5 3.77 0.54 -6.96
C LEU A 5 3.05 1.88 -7.13
N GLU A 6 3.00 2.39 -8.37
CA GLU A 6 2.35 3.65 -8.71
C GLU A 6 0.84 3.57 -8.47
N GLU A 7 0.18 2.51 -8.94
CA GLU A 7 -1.25 2.26 -8.69
C GLU A 7 -1.56 2.14 -7.19
N ALA A 8 -0.73 1.39 -6.44
CA ALA A 8 -0.94 1.24 -5.00
C ALA A 8 -0.82 2.58 -4.25
N ARG A 9 0.11 3.44 -4.66
CA ARG A 9 0.28 4.78 -4.09
C ARG A 9 -0.87 5.71 -4.44
N GLU A 10 -1.38 5.64 -5.68
CA GLU A 10 -2.53 6.41 -6.11
C GLU A 10 -3.80 6.01 -5.33
N HIS A 11 -4.03 4.71 -5.15
CA HIS A 11 -5.11 4.23 -4.30
C HIS A 11 -4.96 4.72 -2.86
N LEU A 12 -3.76 4.60 -2.27
CA LEU A 12 -3.51 5.10 -0.91
C LEU A 12 -3.83 6.60 -0.78
N ALA A 13 -3.42 7.41 -1.77
CA ALA A 13 -3.70 8.83 -1.79
C ALA A 13 -5.20 9.14 -1.91
N MET A 14 -5.94 8.37 -2.73
CA MET A 14 -7.40 8.47 -2.82
C MET A 14 -8.07 8.20 -1.47
N TRP A 15 -7.67 7.14 -0.77
CA TRP A 15 -8.26 6.79 0.54
C TRP A 15 -7.91 7.80 1.64
N LEU A 16 -6.70 8.37 1.62
CA LEU A 16 -6.33 9.46 2.54
C LEU A 16 -7.17 10.72 2.33
N ARG A 17 -7.46 11.08 1.08
CA ARG A 17 -8.36 12.20 0.76
C ARG A 17 -9.79 11.92 1.24
N ALA A 18 -10.26 10.68 1.09
CA ALA A 18 -11.56 10.27 1.60
C ALA A 18 -11.61 10.42 3.14
N ASP A 19 -10.62 9.93 3.87
CA ASP A 19 -10.54 10.06 5.34
C ASP A 19 -10.63 11.53 5.79
N LEU A 20 -9.91 12.43 5.10
CA LEU A 20 -9.91 13.87 5.39
C LEU A 20 -11.29 14.51 5.19
N LYS A 21 -11.99 14.12 4.11
CA LYS A 21 -13.37 14.54 3.82
C LYS A 21 -14.35 14.01 4.87
N LEU A 22 -14.26 12.73 5.21
CA LEU A 22 -15.09 12.10 6.25
C LEU A 22 -14.85 12.76 7.63
N ALA A 23 -13.61 13.10 7.96
CA ALA A 23 -13.25 13.79 9.20
C ALA A 23 -13.87 15.19 9.29
N THR A 24 -14.05 15.85 8.15
CA THR A 24 -14.71 17.17 8.02
C THR A 24 -16.24 17.05 8.05
N GLY A 25 -16.78 15.82 8.05
CA GLY A 25 -18.22 15.55 8.00
C GLY A 25 -18.81 15.61 6.59
N GLU A 26 -17.95 15.67 5.57
CA GLU A 26 -18.36 15.62 4.17
C GLU A 26 -18.50 14.16 3.71
N GLU A 27 -19.40 13.96 2.76
CA GLU A 27 -19.64 12.65 2.16
C GLU A 27 -18.76 12.50 0.91
N TYR A 28 -18.10 11.35 0.74
CA TYR A 28 -17.17 11.13 -0.36
C TYR A 28 -17.65 10.01 -1.29
N TRP A 29 -17.67 10.27 -2.60
CA TRP A 29 -18.07 9.27 -3.60
C TRP A 29 -16.85 8.56 -4.15
N VAL A 30 -16.77 7.24 -3.90
CA VAL A 30 -15.77 6.36 -4.49
C VAL A 30 -16.44 5.48 -5.54
N GLY A 31 -16.29 5.87 -6.81
CA GLY A 31 -16.99 5.20 -7.92
C GLY A 31 -18.51 5.24 -7.70
N ASN A 32 -19.12 4.07 -7.50
CA ASN A 32 -20.56 3.91 -7.28
C ASN A 32 -20.96 3.77 -5.78
N ARG A 33 -20.01 3.91 -4.85
CA ARG A 33 -20.29 3.83 -3.41
C ARG A 33 -20.08 5.18 -2.76
N LYS A 34 -20.99 5.53 -1.86
CA LYS A 34 -20.89 6.69 -0.98
C LYS A 34 -20.21 6.26 0.33
N LEU A 35 -19.18 6.97 0.74
CA LEU A 35 -18.52 6.83 2.03
C LEU A 35 -19.00 7.95 2.94
N VAL A 36 -19.51 7.57 4.12
CA VAL A 36 -19.94 8.49 5.16
C VAL A 36 -19.11 8.28 6.41
N ARG A 37 -19.21 9.17 7.39
CA ARG A 37 -18.45 9.08 8.65
C ARG A 37 -18.57 7.72 9.37
N ALA A 38 -19.68 7.00 9.19
CA ALA A 38 -19.86 5.66 9.73
C ALA A 38 -18.91 4.62 9.10
N ASP A 39 -18.49 4.81 7.85
CA ASP A 39 -17.52 3.96 7.16
C ASP A 39 -16.05 4.35 7.46
N ALA A 40 -15.80 5.31 8.36
CA ALA A 40 -14.45 5.77 8.65
C ALA A 40 -13.52 4.64 9.13
N ASP A 41 -14.07 3.64 9.84
CA ASP A 41 -13.31 2.46 10.25
C ASP A 41 -12.83 1.65 9.04
N SER A 42 -13.74 1.33 8.12
CA SER A 42 -13.41 0.64 6.86
C SER A 42 -12.44 1.42 5.98
N VAL A 43 -12.48 2.76 5.99
CA VAL A 43 -11.50 3.61 5.30
C VAL A 43 -10.11 3.45 5.91
N LYS A 44 -10.00 3.46 7.25
CA LYS A 44 -8.72 3.26 7.94
C LYS A 44 -8.13 1.88 7.67
N GLU A 45 -8.95 0.82 7.68
CA GLU A 45 -8.54 -0.53 7.32
C GLU A 45 -7.97 -0.57 5.89
N ARG A 46 -8.64 0.11 4.96
CA ARG A 46 -8.19 0.19 3.56
C ARG A 46 -6.88 0.96 3.41
N ILE A 47 -6.70 2.05 4.16
CA ILE A 47 -5.44 2.81 4.22
C ILE A 47 -4.31 1.91 4.74
N ALA A 48 -4.55 1.15 5.81
CA ALA A 48 -3.56 0.23 6.38
C ALA A 48 -3.17 -0.87 5.38
N PHE A 49 -4.16 -1.44 4.68
CA PHE A 49 -3.94 -2.42 3.62
C PHE A 49 -3.04 -1.86 2.50
N TRP A 50 -3.39 -0.70 1.93
CA TRP A 50 -2.61 -0.11 0.85
C TRP A 50 -1.22 0.33 1.29
N ARG A 51 -1.06 0.82 2.53
CA ARG A 51 0.27 1.08 3.10
C ARG A 51 1.12 -0.18 3.17
N GLY A 52 0.55 -1.29 3.62
CA GLY A 52 1.24 -2.58 3.66
C GLY A 52 1.63 -3.08 2.27
N GLU A 53 0.72 -2.95 1.30
CA GLU A 53 0.99 -3.35 -0.09
C GLU A 53 2.06 -2.47 -0.73
N VAL A 54 2.02 -1.14 -0.55
CA VAL A 54 3.08 -0.22 -1.01
C VAL A 54 4.42 -0.62 -0.42
N ALA A 55 4.52 -0.82 0.90
CA ALA A 55 5.77 -1.20 1.54
C ALA A 55 6.32 -2.55 1.02
N LYS A 56 5.43 -3.52 0.76
CA LYS A 56 5.78 -4.81 0.19
C LYS A 56 6.23 -4.69 -1.27
N LEU A 57 5.56 -3.87 -2.07
CA LEU A 57 5.93 -3.60 -3.47
C LEU A 57 7.28 -2.88 -3.54
N GLU A 58 7.51 -1.86 -2.71
CA GLU A 58 8.80 -1.18 -2.60
C GLU A 58 9.92 -2.15 -2.19
N ALA A 59 9.69 -3.00 -1.19
CA ALA A 59 10.65 -4.01 -0.77
C ALA A 59 10.93 -5.05 -1.87
N LEU A 60 9.92 -5.42 -2.67
CA LEU A 60 10.09 -6.32 -3.81
C LEU A 60 10.84 -5.64 -4.96
N GLU A 61 10.61 -4.36 -5.25
CA GLU A 61 11.36 -3.60 -6.25
C GLU A 61 12.82 -3.40 -5.82
N GLN A 62 13.07 -3.06 -4.57
CA GLN A 62 14.42 -2.94 -4.02
C GLN A 62 15.12 -4.31 -3.92
N GLY A 63 14.40 -5.35 -3.50
CA GLY A 63 14.89 -6.72 -3.41
C GLY A 63 15.23 -7.34 -4.77
N LYS A 64 14.44 -7.04 -5.82
CA LYS A 64 14.79 -7.37 -7.21
C LYS A 64 16.07 -6.69 -7.66
N ARG A 65 16.36 -5.49 -7.16
CA ARG A 65 17.62 -4.77 -7.41
C ARG A 65 18.80 -5.37 -6.61
N GLY A 66 18.51 -6.03 -5.48
CA GLY A 66 19.49 -6.70 -4.61
C GLY A 66 19.78 -8.18 -4.90
N LEU A 67 18.97 -8.86 -5.73
CA LEU A 67 19.14 -10.30 -6.06
C LEU A 67 20.31 -10.63 -7.01
N ARG A 68 21.23 -9.69 -7.26
CA ARG A 68 22.56 -9.96 -7.85
C ARG A 68 23.64 -10.22 -6.79
N ARG A 69 23.30 -10.83 -5.65
CA ARG A 69 24.30 -11.25 -4.66
C ARG A 69 24.47 -12.76 -4.72
N SER A 70 25.38 -13.19 -5.60
CA SER A 70 25.87 -14.56 -5.65
C SER A 70 26.50 -14.92 -4.31
N TRP A 71 25.81 -15.73 -3.50
CA TRP A 71 26.41 -16.40 -2.37
C TRP A 71 27.23 -17.57 -2.90
N ARG A 72 28.53 -17.38 -3.07
CA ARG A 72 29.49 -18.48 -3.23
C ARG A 72 30.00 -18.84 -1.84
N VAL A 73 29.32 -19.76 -1.17
CA VAL A 73 29.84 -20.32 0.07
C VAL A 73 31.01 -21.25 -0.31
N VAL A 74 32.21 -20.90 0.15
CA VAL A 74 33.37 -21.79 0.09
C VAL A 74 33.38 -22.53 1.42
N PRO A 75 33.24 -23.87 1.45
CA PRO A 75 33.40 -24.60 2.70
C PRO A 75 34.85 -24.43 3.15
N ARG A 76 35.02 -23.90 4.36
CA ARG A 76 36.31 -23.77 5.02
C ARG A 76 36.31 -24.81 6.14
N ASP A 77 37.00 -25.90 5.86
CA ASP A 77 37.33 -26.95 6.82
C ASP A 77 38.44 -26.44 7.75
N ILE A 78 38.15 -26.36 9.06
CA ILE A 78 39.09 -26.39 10.19
C ILE A 78 38.37 -26.89 11.45
#